data_AF-A0A1I6R890-F1
#
_entry.id   AF-A0A1I6R890-F1
#
_cell.length_a   1.000
_cell.length_b   1.000
_cell.length_c   1.000
_cell.angle_alpha   90.00
_cell.angle_beta   90.00
_cell.angle_gamma   90.00
#
_symmetry.space_group_name_H-M   'P 1'
#
loop_
_entity.id
_entity.type
_entity.pdbx_description
1 polymer ?
#
loop_
_entity_poly.entity_id
_entity_poly.type
_entity_poly.pdbx_seq_one_letter_code
_entity_poly.pdbx_strand_id
1 'polypeptide(L)'
;MRNNPPLPSYSEENSDYPVRVSEVGGLYLTSVGSASVVQIGDRAEVNASLRALAVQRAADHIESGKVYFESYSIFDRATPSWDPLGIASDDVPAFIRTTNLKPTISVGCIEIIAVSSAANVLIGNGLKMRAESRVKHIRQYARSMPTGSSLGGPQC
;
A
#
# COMPACT_ATOMS: atom_id res chain seq x y z
N MET A 1 43.70 25.74 40.29
CA MET A 1 43.04 25.38 39.02
C MET A 1 42.53 23.96 39.18
N ARG A 2 41.21 23.75 39.16
CA ARG A 2 40.63 22.39 39.26
C ARG A 2 40.82 21.72 37.91
N ASN A 3 41.64 20.68 37.86
CA ASN A 3 41.78 19.85 36.67
C ASN A 3 40.45 19.13 36.43
N ASN A 4 39.76 19.47 35.35
CA ASN A 4 38.62 18.68 34.90
C ASN A 4 39.16 17.32 34.41
N PRO A 5 38.49 16.21 34.76
CA PRO A 5 38.85 14.91 34.20
C PRO A 5 38.67 14.94 32.68
N PRO A 6 39.53 14.25 31.92
CA PRO A 6 39.36 14.12 30.48
C PRO A 6 38.03 13.42 30.17
N LEU A 7 37.31 13.93 29.17
CA LEU A 7 36.08 13.30 28.67
C LEU A 7 36.41 11.87 28.22
N PRO A 8 35.55 10.88 28.51
CA PRO A 8 35.76 9.52 28.03
C PRO A 8 35.82 9.54 26.51
N SER A 9 36.88 8.97 25.94
CA SER A 9 37.00 8.73 24.51
C SER A 9 35.88 7.77 24.10
N TYR A 10 34.92 8.25 23.30
CA TYR A 10 33.92 7.40 22.68
C TYR A 10 34.62 6.42 21.74
N SER A 11 34.82 5.18 22.17
CA SER A 11 35.15 4.10 21.26
C SER A 11 33.89 3.78 20.45
N GLU A 12 33.97 3.94 19.12
CA GLU A 12 32.85 3.70 18.19
C GLU A 12 32.34 2.24 18.20
N GLU A 13 33.08 1.32 18.84
CA GLU A 13 32.84 -0.13 18.76
C GLU A 13 31.60 -0.65 19.49
N ASN A 14 30.86 0.18 20.24
CA ASN A 14 29.73 -0.33 21.04
C ASN A 14 28.49 0.58 21.10
N SER A 15 28.21 1.32 20.04
CA SER A 15 26.99 2.12 19.96
C SER A 15 25.80 1.28 19.50
N ASP A 16 25.00 0.80 20.45
CA ASP A 16 23.70 0.18 20.17
C ASP A 16 22.70 1.27 19.75
N TYR A 17 22.35 1.29 18.46
CA TYR A 17 21.32 2.19 17.94
C TYR A 17 20.00 1.44 17.72
N PRO A 18 19.04 1.54 18.66
CA PRO A 18 17.74 0.87 18.51
C PRO A 18 16.87 1.52 17.42
N VAL A 19 17.09 2.80 17.12
CA VAL A 19 16.32 3.60 16.16
C VAL A 19 17.22 4.00 14.99
N ARG A 20 16.67 3.89 13.76
CA ARG A 20 17.34 4.33 12.53
C ARG A 20 16.91 5.74 12.15
N VAL A 21 17.79 6.47 11.48
CA VAL A 21 17.52 7.77 10.87
C VAL A 21 17.49 7.62 9.36
N SER A 22 16.45 8.17 8.73
CA SER A 22 16.35 8.25 7.27
C SER A 22 16.93 9.59 6.80
N GLU A 23 18.02 9.53 6.05
CA GLU A 23 18.65 10.66 5.39
C GLU A 23 18.34 10.57 3.89
N VAL A 24 17.62 11.56 3.35
CA VAL A 24 17.26 11.62 1.93
C VAL A 24 17.80 12.92 1.35
N GLY A 25 18.68 12.81 0.36
CA GLY A 25 19.31 13.96 -0.31
C GLY A 25 18.33 14.80 -1.16
N GLY A 26 17.27 14.19 -1.69
CA GLY A 26 16.23 14.92 -2.41
C GLY A 26 14.96 14.09 -2.66
N LEU A 27 13.81 14.77 -2.71
CA LEU A 27 12.52 14.21 -3.10
C LEU A 27 11.93 15.07 -4.22
N TYR A 28 11.89 14.52 -5.43
CA TYR A 28 11.22 15.12 -6.57
C TYR A 28 9.88 14.42 -6.77
N LEU A 29 8.78 15.17 -6.59
CA LEU A 29 7.44 14.61 -6.66
C LEU A 29 6.56 15.50 -7.53
N THR A 30 6.14 14.98 -8.68
CA THR A 30 5.45 15.80 -9.69
C THR A 30 3.96 15.97 -9.39
N SER A 31 3.29 14.96 -8.82
CA SER A 31 1.86 15.05 -8.50
C SER A 31 1.45 14.18 -7.31
N VAL A 32 0.59 14.74 -6.44
CA VAL A 32 -0.14 13.99 -5.40
C VAL A 32 -1.63 14.11 -5.69
N GLY A 33 -2.27 12.97 -5.93
CA GLY A 33 -3.67 12.85 -6.29
C GLY A 33 -4.54 12.28 -5.16
N SER A 34 -5.64 11.66 -5.57
CA SER A 34 -6.76 11.29 -4.70
C SER A 34 -6.35 10.53 -3.44
N ALA A 35 -6.69 11.11 -2.28
CA ALA A 35 -6.50 10.53 -0.95
C ALA A 35 -5.05 10.09 -0.64
N SER A 36 -4.06 10.65 -1.33
CA SER A 36 -2.65 10.31 -1.14
C SER A 36 -1.93 11.23 -0.17
N VAL A 37 -0.92 10.69 0.50
CA VAL A 37 -0.16 11.41 1.53
C VAL A 37 1.34 11.23 1.29
N VAL A 38 2.07 12.32 1.29
CA VAL A 38 3.54 12.32 1.35
C VAL A 38 3.91 12.73 2.77
N GLN A 39 4.58 11.83 3.49
CA GLN A 39 4.96 12.02 4.88
C GLN A 39 6.48 11.94 5.03
N ILE A 40 7.04 12.97 5.66
CA ILE A 40 8.45 13.05 6.03
C ILE A 40 8.51 13.11 7.55
N GLY A 41 9.29 12.22 8.15
CA GLY A 41 9.33 11.97 9.59
C GLY A 41 8.53 10.72 9.98
N ASP A 42 8.52 10.45 11.28
CA ASP A 42 7.99 9.20 11.82
C ASP A 42 6.46 9.21 11.96
N ARG A 43 5.87 8.03 11.81
CA ARG A 43 4.46 7.72 12.02
C ARG A 43 4.33 6.44 12.83
N ALA A 44 3.37 6.43 13.76
CA ALA A 44 3.05 5.23 14.53
C ALA A 44 2.14 4.25 13.76
N GLU A 45 1.20 4.79 12.98
CA GLU A 45 0.21 3.98 12.26
C GLU A 45 -0.25 4.66 10.96
N VAL A 46 -0.33 3.87 9.90
CA VAL A 46 -0.88 4.25 8.59
C VAL A 46 -1.91 3.20 8.16
N ASN A 47 -3.12 3.65 7.82
CA ASN A 47 -4.19 2.82 7.29
C ASN A 47 -4.66 3.40 5.95
N ALA A 48 -4.17 2.84 4.85
CA ALA A 48 -4.57 3.17 3.49
C ALA A 48 -5.64 2.20 2.98
N SER A 49 -6.73 2.71 2.43
CA SER A 49 -7.79 1.88 1.84
C SER A 49 -8.31 2.46 0.52
N LEU A 50 -8.42 1.60 -0.49
CA LEU A 50 -8.93 1.94 -1.83
C LEU A 50 -10.02 0.94 -2.24
N ARG A 51 -11.18 1.47 -2.65
CA ARG A 51 -12.25 0.72 -3.34
C ARG A 51 -12.50 1.38 -4.69
N ALA A 52 -12.31 0.65 -5.78
CA ALA A 52 -12.48 1.20 -7.13
C ALA A 52 -13.24 0.25 -8.07
N LEU A 53 -14.16 0.82 -8.84
CA LEU A 53 -14.85 0.18 -9.95
C LEU A 53 -14.33 0.78 -11.27
N ALA A 54 -13.70 -0.04 -12.09
CA ALA A 54 -13.17 0.38 -13.38
C ALA A 54 -14.03 -0.21 -14.49
N VAL A 55 -15.08 0.53 -14.86
CA VAL A 55 -16.09 0.10 -15.82
C VAL A 55 -15.76 0.65 -17.22
N GLN A 56 -15.66 -0.24 -18.21
CA GLN A 56 -15.59 0.13 -19.63
C GLN A 56 -16.84 -0.41 -20.34
N ARG A 57 -17.50 0.46 -21.10
CA ARG A 57 -18.78 0.18 -21.75
C ARG A 57 -18.71 0.52 -23.22
N ALA A 58 -19.39 -0.26 -24.06
CA ALA A 58 -19.64 0.07 -25.46
C ALA A 58 -20.88 0.95 -25.64
N ALA A 59 -21.87 0.82 -24.74
CA ALA A 59 -23.08 1.64 -24.73
C ALA A 59 -22.89 2.90 -23.86
N ASP A 60 -23.69 3.93 -24.13
CA ASP A 60 -23.60 5.20 -23.42
C ASP A 60 -24.01 5.07 -21.94
N HIS A 61 -23.46 5.93 -21.09
CA HIS A 61 -23.65 5.89 -19.64
C HIS A 61 -25.11 6.15 -19.23
N ILE A 62 -25.85 6.89 -20.06
CA ILE A 62 -27.27 7.18 -19.87
C ILE A 62 -28.12 5.91 -19.98
N GLU A 63 -27.76 5.00 -20.89
CA GLU A 63 -28.51 3.78 -21.18
C GLU A 63 -28.05 2.57 -20.35
N SER A 64 -26.77 2.56 -19.93
CA SER A 64 -26.10 1.35 -19.43
C SER A 64 -26.27 1.06 -17.93
N GLY A 65 -27.17 1.74 -17.23
CA GLY A 65 -27.46 1.51 -15.81
C GLY A 65 -26.30 1.82 -14.84
N LYS A 66 -26.57 1.79 -13.52
CA LYS A 66 -25.58 2.08 -12.48
C LYS A 66 -24.82 0.81 -12.04
N VAL A 67 -23.59 0.98 -11.58
CA VAL A 67 -22.77 -0.08 -10.97
C VAL A 67 -22.59 0.23 -9.49
N TYR A 68 -22.79 -0.77 -8.64
CA TYR A 68 -22.72 -0.65 -7.19
C TYR A 68 -21.61 -1.55 -6.64
N PHE A 69 -21.00 -1.16 -5.53
CA PHE A 69 -19.94 -1.95 -4.92
C PHE A 69 -20.50 -3.23 -4.30
N GLU A 70 -21.68 -3.13 -3.70
CA GLU A 70 -22.44 -4.20 -3.04
C GLU A 70 -22.78 -5.35 -4.00
N SER A 71 -22.75 -5.08 -5.31
CA SER A 71 -22.94 -6.11 -6.34
C SER A 71 -21.74 -7.05 -6.49
N TYR A 72 -20.61 -6.79 -5.83
CA TYR A 72 -19.40 -7.61 -5.94
C TYR A 72 -18.81 -7.95 -4.58
N SER A 73 -18.78 -9.25 -4.27
CA SER A 73 -18.23 -9.80 -3.02
C SER A 73 -16.77 -9.43 -2.74
N ILE A 74 -16.00 -9.01 -3.75
CA ILE A 74 -14.64 -8.52 -3.57
C ILE A 74 -14.58 -7.31 -2.63
N PHE A 75 -15.65 -6.51 -2.52
CA PHE A 75 -15.67 -5.35 -1.65
C PHE A 75 -16.07 -5.66 -0.20
N ASP A 76 -16.69 -6.81 0.04
CA ASP A 76 -17.20 -7.20 1.37
C ASP A 76 -16.44 -8.37 2.00
N ARG A 77 -15.58 -9.06 1.24
CA ARG A 77 -14.74 -10.15 1.76
C ARG A 77 -13.87 -9.65 2.93
N ALA A 78 -13.57 -10.46 3.93
CA ALA A 78 -12.57 -10.10 4.93
C ALA A 78 -11.16 -9.98 4.29
N THR A 79 -10.34 -9.04 4.75
CA THR A 79 -8.92 -8.97 4.37
C THR A 79 -8.24 -10.24 4.88
N PRO A 80 -7.41 -10.93 4.07
CA PRO A 80 -6.68 -12.10 4.55
C PRO A 80 -5.78 -11.69 5.72
N SER A 81 -5.91 -12.39 6.84
CA SER A 81 -4.96 -12.27 7.94
C SER A 81 -3.68 -13.00 7.55
N TRP A 82 -2.55 -12.31 7.58
CA TRP A 82 -1.25 -12.96 7.50
C TRP A 82 -0.87 -13.41 8.91
N ASP A 83 -0.72 -14.71 9.11
CA ASP A 83 -0.03 -15.27 10.28
C ASP A 83 1.43 -15.46 9.87
N PRO A 84 2.36 -14.59 10.32
CA PRO A 84 3.76 -14.62 9.89
C PRO A 84 4.48 -15.90 10.28
N LEU A 85 3.95 -16.62 11.26
CA LEU A 85 4.60 -17.81 11.81
C LEU A 85 3.93 -19.08 11.29
N GLY A 86 2.64 -19.07 10.97
CA GLY A 86 1.90 -20.31 10.64
C GLY A 86 1.86 -21.28 11.81
N ILE A 87 2.11 -20.75 13.01
CA ILE A 87 2.30 -21.50 14.24
C ILE A 87 1.03 -21.28 15.07
N ALA A 88 0.10 -22.23 14.96
CA ALA A 88 -0.78 -22.53 16.07
C ALA A 88 0.06 -23.22 17.16
N SER A 89 0.98 -22.51 17.81
CA SER A 89 1.75 -23.07 18.94
C SER A 89 2.33 -21.98 19.84
N ASP A 90 1.87 -22.05 21.09
CA ASP A 90 2.50 -21.65 22.34
C ASP A 90 3.00 -20.20 22.48
N ASP A 91 2.35 -19.52 23.42
CA ASP A 91 2.56 -18.17 23.97
C ASP A 91 3.97 -17.93 24.54
N VAL A 92 5.03 -18.08 23.74
CA VAL A 92 6.37 -17.64 24.13
C VAL A 92 6.68 -16.34 23.39
N PRO A 93 6.68 -15.18 24.07
CA PRO A 93 7.11 -13.93 23.44
C PRO A 93 8.59 -14.06 23.05
N ALA A 94 8.85 -14.22 21.76
CA ALA A 94 10.20 -14.16 21.22
C ALA A 94 10.69 -12.70 21.30
N PHE A 95 11.56 -12.41 22.26
CA PHE A 95 12.19 -11.11 22.39
C PHE A 95 13.31 -10.98 21.34
N ILE A 96 13.02 -10.30 20.24
CA ILE A 96 14.01 -9.97 19.21
C ILE A 96 14.65 -8.63 19.57
N ARG A 97 15.94 -8.63 19.88
CA ARG A 97 16.75 -7.40 19.98
C ARG A 97 17.48 -7.18 18.65
N THR A 98 17.21 -6.05 18.01
CA THR A 98 17.89 -5.65 16.77
C THR A 98 18.88 -4.54 17.08
N THR A 99 20.16 -4.78 16.77
CA THR A 99 21.21 -3.75 16.87
C THR A 99 21.62 -3.31 15.47
N ASN A 100 21.53 -2.00 15.21
CA ASN A 100 21.90 -1.42 13.92
C ASN A 100 23.32 -0.87 13.99
N LEU A 101 24.28 -1.60 13.40
CA LEU A 101 25.68 -1.16 13.34
C LEU A 101 25.86 0.17 12.58
N LYS A 102 24.97 0.43 11.60
CA LYS A 102 24.87 1.71 10.89
C LYS A 102 23.43 2.21 10.99
N PRO A 103 23.12 3.18 11.86
CA PRO A 103 21.76 3.65 12.10
C PRO A 103 21.21 4.53 10.99
N THR A 104 22.08 5.03 10.10
CA THR A 104 21.68 5.92 9.02
C THR A 104 21.34 5.13 7.76
N ILE A 105 20.10 5.25 7.30
CA ILE A 105 19.68 4.86 5.96
C ILE A 105 19.83 6.11 5.09
N SER A 106 20.88 6.14 4.28
CA SER A 106 21.17 7.27 3.39
C SER A 106 20.71 6.95 1.96
N VAL A 107 19.83 7.79 1.43
CA VAL A 107 19.26 7.70 0.09
C VAL A 107 19.59 8.99 -0.64
N GLY A 108 20.02 8.91 -1.90
CA GLY A 108 20.33 10.08 -2.73
C GLY A 108 19.08 10.88 -3.08
N CYS A 109 18.59 10.75 -4.31
CA CYS A 109 17.37 11.41 -4.76
C CYS A 109 16.27 10.39 -5.05
N ILE A 110 15.07 10.67 -4.58
CA ILE A 110 13.85 9.92 -4.88
C ILE A 110 13.06 10.73 -5.90
N GLU A 111 12.75 10.14 -7.05
CA GLU A 111 11.92 10.77 -8.07
C GLU A 111 10.62 9.98 -8.27
N ILE A 112 9.49 10.68 -8.10
CA ILE A 112 8.15 10.10 -8.18
C ILE A 112 7.29 10.97 -9.11
N ILE A 113 6.79 10.36 -10.19
CA ILE A 113 5.95 11.04 -11.16
C ILE A 113 4.57 11.36 -10.54
N ALA A 114 3.94 10.39 -9.88
CA ALA A 114 2.65 10.62 -9.24
C ALA A 114 2.39 9.65 -8.09
N VAL A 115 1.76 10.15 -7.04
CA VAL A 115 1.21 9.36 -5.92
C VAL A 115 -0.29 9.57 -5.90
N SER A 116 -1.09 8.51 -6.02
CA SER A 116 -2.56 8.65 -6.04
C SER A 116 -3.25 7.39 -5.51
N SER A 117 -4.55 7.47 -5.27
CA SER A 117 -5.42 6.35 -4.90
C SER A 117 -5.09 5.73 -3.55
N ALA A 118 -5.21 6.55 -2.49
CA ALA A 118 -4.88 6.15 -1.11
C ALA A 118 -3.43 5.69 -0.92
N ALA A 119 -2.52 6.11 -1.80
CA ALA A 119 -1.09 5.80 -1.68
C ALA A 119 -0.38 6.72 -0.67
N ASN A 120 0.60 6.17 0.03
CA ASN A 120 1.42 6.88 1.01
C ASN A 120 2.90 6.77 0.64
N VAL A 121 3.61 7.90 0.60
CA VAL A 121 5.07 7.95 0.53
C VAL A 121 5.56 8.34 1.91
N LEU A 122 6.30 7.45 2.58
CA LEU A 122 6.83 7.69 3.92
C LEU A 122 8.36 7.69 3.88
N ILE A 123 8.95 8.80 4.34
CA ILE A 123 10.38 8.91 4.62
C ILE A 123 10.53 9.02 6.13
N GLY A 124 10.87 7.91 6.80
CA GLY A 124 10.93 7.82 8.26
C GLY A 124 10.53 6.42 8.73
N ASN A 125 10.12 6.31 9.98
CA ASN A 125 9.59 5.08 10.56
C ASN A 125 8.07 5.04 10.48
N GLY A 126 7.48 3.93 10.04
CA GLY A 126 6.01 3.77 9.94
C GLY A 126 5.38 2.93 11.05
N LEU A 127 6.19 2.23 11.85
CA LEU A 127 5.84 1.23 12.88
C LEU A 127 4.77 0.19 12.45
N LYS A 128 3.52 0.60 12.24
CA LYS A 128 2.43 -0.22 11.71
C LYS A 128 1.86 0.40 10.43
N MET A 129 1.93 -0.34 9.33
CA MET A 129 1.36 0.09 8.06
C MET A 129 0.41 -0.98 7.53
N ARG A 130 -0.84 -0.56 7.23
CA ARG A 130 -1.84 -1.38 6.55
C ARG A 130 -2.27 -0.65 5.29
N ALA A 131 -2.14 -1.31 4.14
CA ALA A 131 -2.59 -0.79 2.86
C ALA A 131 -3.46 -1.83 2.17
N GLU A 132 -4.70 -1.46 1.85
CA GLU A 132 -5.68 -2.35 1.24
C GLU A 132 -6.23 -1.74 -0.04
N SER A 133 -6.19 -2.50 -1.14
CA SER A 133 -6.72 -2.08 -2.43
C SER A 133 -7.66 -3.13 -2.99
N ARG A 134 -8.89 -2.74 -3.29
CA ARG A 134 -9.93 -3.57 -3.89
C ARG A 134 -10.38 -2.90 -5.18
N VAL A 135 -10.02 -3.51 -6.31
CA VAL A 135 -10.34 -2.98 -7.64
C VAL A 135 -11.06 -4.04 -8.46
N LYS A 136 -12.21 -3.68 -9.03
CA LYS A 136 -12.95 -4.56 -9.94
C LYS A 136 -13.05 -3.91 -11.32
N HIS A 137 -12.43 -4.55 -12.30
CA HIS A 137 -12.57 -4.19 -13.71
C HIS A 137 -13.80 -4.88 -14.31
N ILE A 138 -14.63 -4.10 -15.01
CA ILE A 138 -15.87 -4.57 -15.65
C ILE A 138 -15.85 -4.12 -17.11
N ARG A 139 -16.11 -5.05 -18.03
CA ARG A 139 -16.22 -4.78 -19.46
C ARG A 139 -17.63 -5.13 -19.93
N GLN A 140 -18.35 -4.15 -20.47
CA GLN A 140 -19.70 -4.30 -20.99
C GLN A 140 -19.67 -4.04 -22.49
N TYR A 141 -19.55 -5.12 -23.27
CA TYR A 141 -19.60 -5.09 -24.73
C TYR A 141 -20.95 -5.64 -25.21
N ALA A 142 -21.42 -5.14 -26.36
CA ALA A 142 -22.60 -5.70 -27.01
C ALA A 142 -22.35 -7.18 -27.34
N ARG A 143 -23.22 -8.06 -26.87
CA ARG A 143 -23.18 -9.47 -27.25
C ARG A 143 -23.94 -9.61 -28.57
N SER A 144 -23.27 -10.10 -29.62
CA SER A 144 -23.98 -10.56 -30.81
C SER A 144 -24.89 -11.72 -30.39
N MET A 145 -26.18 -11.62 -30.68
CA MET A 145 -27.11 -12.75 -30.55
C MET A 145 -26.52 -13.93 -31.31
N PRO A 146 -26.34 -15.11 -30.70
CA PRO A 146 -25.99 -16.30 -31.47
C PRO A 146 -27.16 -16.55 -32.42
N THR A 147 -26.90 -16.44 -33.73
CA THR A 147 -27.86 -16.76 -34.78
C THR A 147 -28.13 -18.26 -34.71
N GLY A 148 -29.08 -18.66 -33.87
CA GLY A 148 -29.63 -20.02 -33.89
C GLY A 148 -30.27 -20.25 -35.25
N SER A 149 -29.85 -21.32 -35.91
CA SER A 149 -30.43 -21.84 -37.15
C SER A 149 -31.96 -21.76 -37.11
N SER A 150 -32.55 -21.06 -38.08
CA SER A 150 -33.98 -20.95 -38.31
C SER A 150 -34.65 -22.33 -38.27
N LEU A 151 -35.49 -22.56 -37.27
CA LEU A 151 -36.48 -23.63 -37.31
C LEU A 151 -37.42 -23.35 -38.50
N GLY A 152 -37.38 -24.22 -39.50
CA GLY A 152 -38.28 -24.19 -40.63
C GLY A 152 -39.73 -24.30 -40.16
N GLY A 153 -40.49 -23.22 -40.32
CA GLY A 153 -41.95 -23.26 -40.24
C GLY A 153 -42.53 -24.00 -41.45
N PRO A 154 -43.74 -24.57 -41.34
CA PRO A 154 -44.32 -25.38 -42.40
C PRO A 154 -44.67 -24.50 -43.60
N GLN A 155 -44.31 -24.97 -44.80
CA GLN A 155 -44.78 -24.39 -46.04
C GLN A 155 -46.25 -24.79 -46.22
N CYS A 156 -47.11 -23.79 -46.44
CA CYS A 156 -48.49 -23.99 -46.90
C CYS A 156 -48.52 -24.54 -48.33
#